data_AF-A0A7C3XSL4-F1
#
_entry.id   AF-A0A7C3XSL4-F1
#
_cell.length_a   1.000
_cell.length_b   1.000
_cell.length_c   1.000
_cell.angle_alpha   90.00
_cell.angle_beta   90.00
_cell.angle_gamma   90.00
#
_symmetry.space_group_name_H-M   'P 1'
#
loop_
_entity.id
_entity.type
_entity.pdbx_description
1 polymer ?
#
loop_
_entity_poly.entity_id
_entity_poly.type
_entity_poly.pdbx_seq_one_letter_code
_entity_poly.pdbx_strand_id
1 'polypeptide(L)'
;MKDKKIKGERMQEQKFYVLKYKIEISYATLVEMMWKIYSITQEENLINAIQEIKDFRGNKNMNSIVSDAYFIEKLILLEASGDIHPPLNIGEFYKDVIEVKTKEVQQ
;
A
#
# COMPACT_ATOMS: atom_id res chain seq x y z
N MET A 1 1.85 -5.28 -24.42
CA MET A 1 0.64 -5.44 -23.57
C MET A 1 0.60 -6.78 -22.83
N LYS A 2 1.03 -7.91 -23.43
CA LYS A 2 1.02 -9.23 -22.77
C LYS A 2 1.99 -9.33 -21.58
N ASP A 3 3.17 -8.70 -21.64
CA ASP A 3 4.18 -8.80 -20.58
C ASP A 3 3.81 -8.09 -19.26
N LYS A 4 3.05 -6.99 -19.33
CA LYS A 4 2.55 -6.31 -18.12
C LYS A 4 1.49 -7.13 -17.38
N LYS A 5 0.66 -7.88 -18.11
CA LYS A 5 -0.42 -8.69 -17.54
C LYS A 5 0.13 -9.88 -16.74
N ILE A 6 1.14 -10.57 -17.28
CA ILE A 6 1.82 -11.69 -16.61
C ILE A 6 2.60 -11.21 -15.37
N LYS A 7 3.15 -9.99 -15.41
CA LYS A 7 3.86 -9.40 -14.26
C LYS A 7 2.91 -9.06 -13.11
N GLY A 8 1.72 -8.54 -13.42
CA GLY A 8 0.66 -8.27 -12.43
C GLY A 8 0.09 -9.54 -11.79
N GLU A 9 -0.12 -10.60 -12.57
CA GLU A 9 -0.57 -11.91 -12.05
C GLU A 9 0.48 -12.57 -11.14
N ARG A 10 1.78 -12.49 -11.50
CA ARG A 10 2.87 -13.02 -10.65
C ARG A 10 3.12 -12.21 -9.37
N MET A 11 2.77 -10.92 -9.37
CA MET A 11 2.92 -10.07 -8.19
C MET A 11 1.84 -10.34 -7.13
N GLN A 12 0.63 -10.79 -7.53
CA GLN A 12 -0.45 -11.08 -6.57
C GLN A 12 -0.13 -12.24 -5.61
N GLU A 13 0.71 -13.18 -6.03
CA GLU A 13 1.19 -14.29 -5.18
C GLU A 13 2.39 -13.91 -4.32
N GLN A 14 2.97 -12.72 -4.54
CA GLN A 14 4.15 -12.27 -3.83
C GLN A 14 3.80 -11.93 -2.38
N LYS A 15 4.72 -12.30 -1.50
CA LYS A 15 4.64 -12.01 -0.08
C LYS A 15 5.90 -11.28 0.37
N PHE A 16 5.72 -10.38 1.32
CA PHE A 16 6.76 -9.53 1.88
C PHE A 16 6.97 -9.90 3.34
N TYR A 17 8.21 -10.18 3.71
CA TYR A 17 8.60 -10.51 5.05
C TYR A 17 9.07 -9.24 5.77
N VAL A 18 8.47 -8.97 6.92
CA VAL A 18 8.94 -7.92 7.82
C VAL A 18 9.79 -8.59 8.90
N LEU A 19 11.11 -8.58 8.68
CA LEU A 19 12.09 -9.38 9.41
C LEU A 19 12.04 -9.14 10.92
N LYS A 20 11.97 -7.86 11.31
CA LYS A 20 11.91 -7.42 12.71
C LYS A 20 10.77 -8.05 13.50
N TYR A 21 9.63 -8.29 12.86
CA TYR A 21 8.43 -8.83 13.50
C TYR A 21 8.15 -10.29 13.14
N LYS A 22 8.94 -10.88 12.23
CA LYS A 22 8.73 -12.23 11.69
C LYS A 22 7.31 -12.43 11.17
N ILE A 23 6.77 -11.39 10.54
CA ILE A 23 5.44 -11.43 9.90
C ILE A 23 5.60 -11.45 8.38
N GLU A 24 4.59 -11.99 7.74
CA GLU A 24 4.46 -12.05 6.29
C GLU A 24 3.21 -11.26 5.89
N ILE A 25 3.36 -10.42 4.86
CA ILE A 25 2.29 -9.57 4.34
C ILE A 25 2.10 -9.91 2.88
N SER A 26 0.87 -10.19 2.47
CA SER A 26 0.57 -10.45 1.07
C SER A 26 0.57 -9.16 0.25
N TYR A 27 0.97 -9.26 -1.01
CA TYR A 27 0.84 -8.17 -1.97
C TYR A 27 -0.60 -7.65 -2.04
N ALA A 28 -1.59 -8.54 -2.13
CA ALA A 28 -3.01 -8.19 -2.21
C ALA A 28 -3.46 -7.32 -1.03
N THR A 29 -3.04 -7.65 0.19
CA THR A 29 -3.33 -6.85 1.39
C THR A 29 -2.80 -5.42 1.27
N LEU A 30 -1.56 -5.26 0.78
CA LEU A 30 -0.98 -3.93 0.62
C LEU A 30 -1.69 -3.13 -0.49
N VAL A 31 -2.04 -3.78 -1.61
CA VAL A 31 -2.84 -3.15 -2.67
C VAL A 31 -4.17 -2.64 -2.13
N GLU A 32 -4.88 -3.47 -1.36
CA GLU A 32 -6.18 -3.09 -0.78
C GLU A 32 -6.06 -1.90 0.16
N MET A 33 -5.07 -1.92 1.05
CA MET A 33 -4.80 -0.81 1.99
C MET A 33 -4.48 0.48 1.22
N MET A 34 -3.55 0.42 0.26
CA MET A 34 -3.12 1.57 -0.53
C MET A 34 -4.24 2.13 -1.39
N TRP A 35 -4.99 1.26 -2.07
CA TRP A 35 -6.13 1.69 -2.89
C TRP A 35 -7.22 2.35 -2.04
N LYS A 36 -7.50 1.83 -0.85
CA LYS A 36 -8.47 2.40 0.08
C LYS A 36 -8.04 3.79 0.58
N ILE A 37 -6.75 3.99 0.87
CA ILE A 37 -6.19 5.31 1.23
C ILE A 37 -6.43 6.29 0.07
N TYR A 38 -5.98 5.94 -1.13
CA TYR A 38 -6.16 6.79 -2.31
C TYR A 38 -7.63 7.07 -2.61
N SER A 39 -8.51 6.08 -2.49
CA SER A 39 -9.94 6.24 -2.79
C SER A 39 -10.60 7.31 -1.91
N ILE A 40 -10.09 7.52 -0.69
CA ILE A 40 -10.61 8.51 0.26
C ILE A 40 -9.95 9.88 0.06
N THR A 41 -8.64 9.93 -0.13
CA THR A 41 -7.88 11.19 -0.18
C THR A 41 -7.78 11.78 -1.59
N GLN A 42 -7.81 10.93 -2.61
CA GLN A 42 -7.45 11.24 -4.00
C GLN A 42 -6.04 11.82 -4.15
N GLU A 43 -5.17 11.61 -3.16
CA GLU A 43 -3.81 12.14 -3.11
C GLU A 43 -2.79 11.10 -3.60
N GLU A 44 -2.02 11.47 -4.62
CA GLU A 44 -1.01 10.62 -5.27
C GLU A 44 0.31 10.58 -4.49
N ASN A 45 0.58 11.57 -3.65
CA ASN A 45 1.70 11.56 -2.72
C ASN A 45 1.36 10.72 -1.49
N LEU A 46 1.97 9.54 -1.36
CA LEU A 46 1.71 8.62 -0.25
C LEU A 46 1.84 9.26 1.14
N ILE A 47 2.83 10.12 1.35
CA ILE A 47 3.07 10.73 2.67
C ILE A 47 1.93 11.69 3.00
N ASN A 48 1.52 12.54 2.05
CA ASN A 48 0.38 13.43 2.22
C ASN A 48 -0.91 12.64 2.47
N ALA A 49 -1.16 11.61 1.66
CA ALA A 49 -2.35 10.76 1.80
C ALA A 49 -2.42 10.10 3.19
N ILE A 50 -1.28 9.63 3.72
CA ILE A 50 -1.19 9.09 5.08
C ILE A 50 -1.52 10.15 6.14
N GLN A 51 -1.00 11.38 6.01
CA GLN A 51 -1.30 12.45 6.97
C GLN A 51 -2.78 12.82 6.96
N GLU A 52 -3.38 12.99 5.77
CA GLU A 52 -4.81 13.28 5.65
C GLU A 52 -5.68 12.19 6.28
N ILE A 53 -5.34 10.90 6.07
CA ILE A 53 -6.06 9.82 6.73
C ILE A 53 -5.92 9.90 8.25
N LYS A 54 -4.72 10.21 8.77
CA LYS A 54 -4.47 10.30 10.20
C LYS A 54 -5.22 11.46 10.87
N ASP A 55 -5.61 12.49 10.13
CA ASP A 55 -6.44 13.58 10.64
C ASP A 55 -7.86 13.12 11.02
N PHE A 56 -8.33 11.99 10.49
CA PHE A 56 -9.58 11.35 10.91
C PHE A 56 -9.48 10.56 12.23
N ARG A 57 -8.33 10.60 12.93
CA ARG A 57 -8.15 9.87 14.20
C ARG A 57 -9.23 10.25 15.22
N GLY A 58 -9.85 9.23 15.81
CA GLY A 58 -10.95 9.40 16.76
C GLY A 58 -12.35 9.30 16.12
N ASN A 59 -12.44 9.34 14.78
CA ASN A 59 -13.65 8.98 14.06
C ASN A 59 -13.79 7.45 14.03
N LYS A 60 -14.75 6.92 14.80
CA LYS A 60 -15.00 5.48 14.90
C LYS A 60 -15.23 4.81 13.54
N ASN A 61 -15.84 5.51 12.58
CA ASN A 61 -16.14 4.99 11.25
C ASN A 61 -14.88 4.90 10.36
N MET A 62 -13.82 5.62 10.72
CA MET A 62 -12.55 5.67 9.98
C MET A 62 -11.42 4.90 10.67
N ASN A 63 -11.66 4.27 11.83
CA ASN A 63 -10.61 3.59 12.60
C ASN A 63 -9.83 2.53 11.80
N SER A 64 -10.50 1.80 10.90
CA SER A 64 -9.84 0.81 10.06
C SER A 64 -8.86 1.48 9.08
N ILE A 65 -9.28 2.53 8.36
CA ILE A 65 -8.39 3.21 7.40
C ILE A 65 -7.25 3.96 8.11
N VAL A 66 -7.52 4.53 9.28
CA VAL A 66 -6.48 5.14 10.12
C VAL A 66 -5.44 4.11 10.53
N SER A 67 -5.87 2.89 10.88
CA SER A 67 -4.95 1.79 11.21
C SER A 67 -4.13 1.35 10.00
N ASP A 68 -4.75 1.28 8.82
CA ASP A 68 -4.06 0.98 7.55
C ASP A 68 -2.98 2.04 7.28
N ALA A 69 -3.27 3.34 7.43
CA ALA A 69 -2.29 4.41 7.23
C ALA A 69 -1.10 4.34 8.21
N TYR A 70 -1.35 4.09 9.50
CA TYR A 70 -0.26 3.88 10.47
C TYR A 70 0.59 2.66 10.12
N PHE A 71 -0.04 1.60 9.63
CA PHE A 71 0.66 0.40 9.22
C PHE A 71 1.56 0.66 8.01
N ILE A 72 1.05 1.33 6.96
CA ILE A 72 1.85 1.72 5.79
C ILE A 72 2.98 2.69 6.18
N GLU A 73 2.72 3.70 7.03
CA GLU A 73 3.75 4.61 7.54
C GLU A 73 4.88 3.84 8.24
N LYS A 74 4.52 2.84 9.05
CA LYS A 74 5.50 1.98 9.70
C LYS A 74 6.27 1.10 8.72
N LEU A 75 5.63 0.60 7.66
CA LEU A 75 6.33 -0.15 6.62
C LEU A 75 7.36 0.71 5.89
N ILE A 76 7.09 2.00 5.62
CA ILE A 76 8.07 2.92 5.02
C ILE A 76 9.33 2.99 5.88
N LEU A 77 9.18 3.10 7.19
CA LEU A 77 10.31 3.14 8.12
C LEU A 77 11.09 1.82 8.14
N LEU A 78 10.40 0.69 8.05
CA LEU A 78 11.02 -0.64 8.05
C LEU A 78 11.71 -0.96 6.72
N GLU A 79 11.19 -0.46 5.60
CA GLU A 79 11.88 -0.55 4.32
C GLU A 79 13.18 0.26 4.34
N ALA A 80 13.12 1.49 4.85
CA ALA A 80 14.29 2.34 4.97
C ALA A 80 15.38 1.76 5.91
N SER A 81 14.99 0.92 6.88
CA SER A 81 15.93 0.18 7.74
C SER A 81 16.43 -1.14 7.15
N GLY A 82 15.93 -1.56 5.98
CA GLY A 82 16.28 -2.84 5.37
C GLY A 82 15.58 -4.05 6.01
N ASP A 83 14.53 -3.83 6.79
CA ASP A 83 13.77 -4.86 7.51
C ASP A 83 12.64 -5.50 6.68
N ILE A 84 12.53 -5.15 5.39
CA ILE A 84 11.53 -5.71 4.45
C ILE A 84 12.22 -6.53 3.36
N HIS A 85 11.76 -7.77 3.15
CA HIS A 85 12.27 -8.65 2.10
C HIS A 85 11.15 -9.33 1.30
N PRO A 86 11.21 -9.32 -0.05
CA PRO A 86 12.11 -8.51 -0.87
C PRO A 86 11.84 -7.00 -0.71
N PRO A 87 12.79 -6.11 -1.08
CA PRO A 87 12.52 -4.67 -1.09
C PRO A 87 11.30 -4.36 -1.95
N LEU A 88 10.41 -3.49 -1.45
CA LEU A 88 9.12 -3.23 -2.06
C LEU A 88 9.10 -1.91 -2.86
N ASN A 89 9.93 -0.94 -2.45
CA ASN A 89 9.85 0.47 -2.82
C ASN A 89 8.43 1.00 -2.64
N ILE A 90 8.00 1.15 -1.37
CA ILE A 90 6.61 1.43 -0.98
C ILE A 90 6.03 2.66 -1.67
N GLY A 91 6.85 3.69 -1.88
CA GLY A 91 6.43 4.91 -2.58
C GLY A 91 6.13 4.70 -4.06
N GLU A 92 6.96 3.93 -4.77
CA GLU A 92 6.69 3.53 -6.17
C GLU A 92 5.51 2.56 -6.24
N PHE A 93 5.46 1.62 -5.30
CA PHE A 93 4.38 0.64 -5.24
C PHE A 93 3.01 1.29 -5.10
N TYR A 94 2.88 2.33 -4.27
CA TYR A 94 1.65 3.12 -4.16
C TYR A 94 1.20 3.74 -5.49
N LYS A 95 2.15 4.31 -6.26
CA LYS A 95 1.86 4.89 -7.58
C LYS A 95 1.39 3.82 -8.57
N ASP A 96 2.05 2.66 -8.57
CA ASP A 96 1.67 1.52 -9.41
C ASP A 96 0.24 1.05 -9.10
N VAL A 97 -0.13 1.00 -7.80
CA VAL A 97 -1.49 0.64 -7.37
C VAL A 97 -2.52 1.62 -7.91
N ILE A 98 -2.28 2.93 -7.78
CA ILE A 98 -3.18 3.97 -8.31
C ILE A 98 -3.33 3.83 -9.82
N GLU A 99 -2.23 3.68 -10.56
CA GLU A 99 -2.24 3.57 -12.02
C GLU A 99 -3.05 2.35 -12.48
N VAL A 100 -2.81 1.19 -11.87
CA VAL A 100 -3.49 -0.06 -12.24
C VAL A 100 -4.98 0.01 -11.91
N LYS A 101 -5.34 0.40 -10.69
CA LYS A 101 -6.73 0.40 -10.22
C LYS A 101 -7.58 1.45 -10.91
N THR A 102 -7.03 2.63 -11.19
CA THR A 102 -7.75 3.68 -11.94
C THR A 102 -8.07 3.22 -13.36
N LYS A 103 -7.16 2.47 -14.01
CA LYS A 103 -7.39 1.90 -15.34
C LYS A 103 -8.39 0.74 -15.36
N GLU A 104 -8.52 0.00 -14.26
CA GLU A 104 -9.52 -1.06 -14.11
C GLU A 104 -10.94 -0.48 -13.94
N VAL A 105 -11.09 0.65 -13.24
CA VAL A 105 -12.40 1.30 -13.00
C VAL A 105 -12.95 2.00 -14.25
N GLN A 106 -12.10 2.36 -15.21
CA GLN A 106 -12.50 3.05 -16.45
C GLN A 106 -12.89 2.11 -17.60
N GLN A 107 -12.78 0.78 -17.41
CA GLN A 107 -13.17 -0.25 -18.40
C GLN A 107 -14.53 -0.85 -18.06
#